data_AF-A0A964NRZ5-F1
#
_entry.id   AF-A0A964NRZ5-F1
#
_cell.length_a   1.000
_cell.length_b   1.000
_cell.length_c   1.000
_cell.angle_alpha   90.00
_cell.angle_beta   90.00
_cell.angle_gamma   90.00
#
_symmetry.space_group_name_H-M   'P 1'
#
loop_
_entity.id
_entity.type
_entity.pdbx_description
1 polymer ?
#
loop_
_entity_poly.entity_id
_entity_poly.type
_entity_poly.pdbx_seq_one_letter_code
_entity_poly.pdbx_strand_id
1 'polypeptide(L)'
;MAERKPHILDGLGARLVAALVFLSALSGLAYIHRDDLIPGSKVEAAAADPVQQCMVKRAADIDGMAKEGTINQSQAELFKSRALALCQAQSQGKAPQ
;
A
#
# COMPACT_ATOMS: atom_id res chain seq x y z
N MET A 1 6.25 -3.35 -53.82
CA MET A 1 5.43 -2.39 -53.03
C MET A 1 4.66 -3.22 -52.01
N ALA A 2 5.16 -3.35 -50.78
CA ALA A 2 4.52 -4.22 -49.77
C ALA A 2 3.29 -3.51 -49.19
N GLU A 3 2.12 -4.10 -49.38
CA GLU A 3 0.85 -3.62 -48.85
C GLU A 3 0.84 -3.76 -47.33
N ARG A 4 1.10 -2.66 -46.61
CA ARG A 4 1.05 -2.64 -45.14
C ARG A 4 -0.42 -2.61 -44.73
N LYS A 5 -0.99 -3.79 -44.42
CA LYS A 5 -2.31 -3.90 -43.77
C LYS A 5 -2.35 -2.97 -42.56
N PRO A 6 -3.40 -2.13 -42.38
CA PRO A 6 -3.54 -1.34 -41.17
C PRO A 6 -3.54 -2.31 -39.99
N HIS A 7 -2.51 -2.21 -39.17
CA HIS A 7 -2.22 -3.18 -38.13
C HIS A 7 -3.35 -3.10 -37.10
N ILE A 8 -3.97 -4.23 -36.75
CA ILE A 8 -5.14 -4.27 -35.86
C ILE A 8 -4.80 -3.63 -34.49
N LEU A 9 -3.52 -3.62 -34.12
CA LEU A 9 -3.02 -2.95 -32.91
C LEU A 9 -2.90 -1.41 -33.01
N ASP A 10 -3.13 -0.80 -34.17
CA ASP A 10 -3.10 0.66 -34.37
C ASP A 10 -4.49 1.32 -34.39
N GLY A 11 -5.56 0.53 -34.23
CA GLY A 11 -6.92 1.06 -34.15
C GLY A 11 -7.15 1.89 -32.88
N LEU A 12 -8.02 2.90 -32.94
CA LEU A 12 -8.41 3.70 -31.78
C LEU A 12 -8.87 2.83 -30.60
N GLY A 13 -9.58 1.74 -30.88
CA GLY A 13 -10.02 0.77 -29.87
C GLY A 13 -8.85 0.06 -29.16
N ALA A 14 -7.82 -0.36 -29.91
CA ALA A 14 -6.63 -0.98 -29.32
C ALA A 14 -5.86 0.02 -28.43
N ARG A 15 -5.78 1.28 -28.85
CA ARG A 15 -5.17 2.36 -28.07
C ARG A 15 -5.94 2.66 -26.78
N LEU A 16 -7.28 2.61 -26.81
CA LEU A 16 -8.10 2.76 -25.61
C LEU A 16 -7.89 1.62 -24.62
N VAL A 17 -7.83 0.37 -25.10
CA VAL A 17 -7.56 -0.79 -24.23
C VAL A 17 -6.16 -0.67 -23.61
N ALA A 18 -5.15 -0.33 -24.40
CA ALA A 18 -3.79 -0.12 -23.89
C ALA A 18 -3.74 1.02 -22.84
N ALA A 19 -4.44 2.13 -23.11
CA ALA A 19 -4.54 3.24 -22.16
C ALA A 19 -5.23 2.83 -20.86
N LEU A 20 -6.29 2.03 -20.91
CA LEU A 20 -6.96 1.52 -19.71
C LEU A 20 -6.06 0.62 -18.87
N VAL A 21 -5.32 -0.28 -19.51
CA VAL A 21 -4.35 -1.15 -18.81
C VAL A 21 -3.23 -0.32 -18.18
N PHE A 22 -2.75 0.68 -18.90
CA PHE A 22 -1.72 1.58 -18.38
C PHE A 22 -2.24 2.40 -17.18
N LEU A 23 -3.45 2.95 -17.28
CA LEU A 23 -4.09 3.70 -16.20
C LEU A 23 -4.38 2.83 -14.98
N SER A 24 -4.75 1.56 -15.15
CA SER A 24 -4.97 0.66 -14.01
C SER A 24 -3.67 0.33 -13.30
N ALA A 25 -2.59 0.06 -14.03
CA ALA A 25 -1.26 -0.15 -13.47
C ALA A 25 -0.75 1.09 -12.72
N LEU A 26 -0.89 2.28 -13.33
CA LEU A 26 -0.54 3.55 -12.69
C LEU A 26 -1.39 3.82 -11.44
N SER A 27 -2.68 3.51 -11.50
CA SER A 27 -3.59 3.70 -10.35
C SER A 27 -3.20 2.79 -9.19
N GLY A 28 -2.86 1.52 -9.47
CA GLY A 28 -2.36 0.59 -8.45
C GLY A 28 -1.03 1.06 -7.83
N LEU A 29 -0.10 1.51 -8.67
CA LEU A 29 1.19 2.04 -8.22
C LEU A 29 1.00 3.31 -7.38
N ALA A 30 0.17 4.23 -7.86
CA ALA A 30 -0.15 5.46 -7.14
C ALA A 30 -0.87 5.17 -5.82
N TYR A 31 -1.70 4.13 -5.73
CA TYR A 31 -2.35 3.76 -4.47
C TYR A 31 -1.36 3.23 -3.44
N ILE A 32 -0.42 2.37 -3.85
CA ILE A 32 0.59 1.78 -2.96
C ILE A 32 1.64 2.82 -2.53
N HIS A 33 2.04 3.70 -3.46
CA HIS A 33 3.11 4.68 -3.24
C HIS A 33 2.59 6.12 -3.09
N ARG A 34 1.30 6.32 -2.78
CA ARG A 34 0.70 7.65 -2.67
C ARG A 34 1.47 8.59 -1.73
N ASP A 35 1.99 8.02 -0.63
CA ASP A 35 2.72 8.74 0.41
C ASP A 35 4.16 9.13 -0.03
N ASP A 36 4.71 8.45 -1.04
CA ASP A 36 6.03 8.72 -1.62
C ASP A 36 5.95 9.67 -2.83
N LEU A 37 4.89 9.53 -3.65
CA LEU A 37 4.63 10.30 -4.87
C LEU A 37 4.12 11.73 -4.59
N ILE A 38 3.57 11.99 -3.39
CA ILE A 38 3.06 13.31 -3.00
C ILE A 38 3.99 13.91 -1.92
N PRO A 39 5.13 14.52 -2.31
CA PRO A 39 6.04 15.20 -1.40
C PRO A 39 5.38 16.49 -0.89
N GLY A 40 4.57 16.36 0.15
CA GLY A 40 3.77 17.46 0.71
C GLY A 40 2.49 16.99 1.39
N SER A 41 2.03 15.76 1.11
CA SER A 41 0.98 15.08 1.88
C SER A 41 1.58 14.16 2.95
N LYS A 42 2.73 14.55 3.50
CA LYS A 42 2.84 14.50 4.97
C LYS A 42 1.81 15.49 5.48
N VAL A 43 0.52 15.11 5.42
CA VAL A 43 -0.45 15.61 6.38
C VAL A 43 0.29 15.48 7.69
N GLU A 44 0.52 16.61 8.36
CA GLU A 44 0.81 16.62 9.77
C GLU A 44 -0.22 15.70 10.41
N ALA A 45 0.14 14.42 10.56
CA ALA A 45 -0.48 13.52 11.49
C ALA A 45 -0.06 14.13 12.82
N ALA A 46 -0.81 15.15 13.22
CA ALA A 46 -0.60 15.99 14.37
C ALA A 46 -0.16 15.09 15.51
N ALA A 47 1.14 15.14 15.85
CA ALA A 47 1.72 14.39 16.96
C ALA A 47 1.20 12.93 17.08
N ALA A 48 0.95 12.22 15.98
CA ALA A 48 0.59 10.82 16.06
C ALA A 48 1.86 10.06 16.43
N ASP A 49 1.91 9.59 17.67
CA ASP A 49 3.03 8.85 18.23
C ASP A 49 3.54 7.82 17.17
N PRO A 50 4.85 7.78 16.86
CA PRO A 50 5.38 6.87 15.85
C PRO A 50 5.02 5.40 16.12
N VAL A 51 4.79 5.04 17.39
CA VAL A 51 4.27 3.74 17.82
C VAL A 51 2.82 3.54 17.36
N GLN A 52 1.96 4.56 17.46
CA GLN A 52 0.57 4.49 17.00
C GLN A 52 0.47 4.29 15.48
N GLN A 53 1.29 4.99 14.69
CA GLN A 53 1.31 4.80 13.23
C GLN A 53 1.77 3.38 12.85
N CYS A 54 2.82 2.89 13.51
CA CYS A 54 3.30 1.52 13.35
C CYS A 54 2.21 0.51 13.75
N MET A 55 1.50 0.77 14.85
CA MET A 55 0.44 -0.10 15.34
C MET A 55 -0.76 -0.15 14.39
N VAL A 56 -1.24 0.99 13.87
CA VAL A 56 -2.37 1.03 12.93
C VAL A 56 -2.09 0.18 11.69
N LYS A 57 -0.88 0.27 11.13
CA LYS A 57 -0.49 -0.53 9.97
C LYS A 57 -0.50 -2.03 10.29
N ARG A 58 0.11 -2.42 11.41
CA ARG A 58 0.22 -3.84 11.80
C ARG A 58 -1.10 -4.43 12.27
N ALA A 59 -1.93 -3.65 12.96
CA ALA A 59 -3.24 -4.08 13.44
C ALA A 59 -4.19 -4.36 12.27
N ALA A 60 -4.17 -3.53 11.22
CA ALA A 60 -4.96 -3.74 10.02
C ALA A 60 -4.62 -5.07 9.31
N ASP A 61 -3.32 -5.39 9.20
CA ASP A 61 -2.87 -6.67 8.63
C ASP A 61 -3.35 -7.87 9.48
N ILE A 62 -3.24 -7.76 10.81
CA ILE A 62 -3.67 -8.81 11.75
C ILE A 62 -5.19 -9.00 11.72
N ASP A 63 -5.95 -7.91 11.69
CA ASP A 63 -7.41 -7.96 11.61
C ASP A 63 -7.88 -8.52 10.24
N GLY A 64 -7.13 -8.26 9.17
CA GLY A 64 -7.32 -8.90 7.87
C GLY A 64 -7.16 -10.42 7.96
N MET A 65 -6.04 -10.89 8.50
CA MET A 65 -5.79 -12.33 8.69
C MET A 65 -6.82 -13.01 9.60
N ALA A 66 -7.34 -12.30 10.62
CA ALA A 66 -8.39 -12.81 11.49
C ALA A 66 -9.74 -12.91 10.77
N LYS A 67 -10.08 -11.93 9.91
CA LYS A 67 -11.30 -11.95 9.08
C LYS A 67 -11.26 -13.04 8.01
N GLU A 68 -10.10 -13.29 7.44
CA GLU A 68 -9.87 -14.35 6.45
C GLU A 68 -9.85 -15.75 7.08
N GLY A 69 -9.86 -15.85 8.41
CA GLY A 69 -9.84 -17.12 9.14
C GLY A 69 -8.45 -17.79 9.18
N THR A 70 -7.41 -17.10 8.70
CA THR A 70 -6.01 -17.57 8.72
C THR A 70 -5.49 -17.68 10.16
N ILE A 71 -5.99 -16.83 11.07
CA ILE A 71 -5.67 -16.85 12.50
C ILE A 71 -6.95 -16.78 13.33
N ASN A 72 -6.93 -17.36 14.53
CA ASN A 72 -8.04 -17.22 15.47
C ASN A 72 -7.92 -15.93 16.31
N GLN A 73 -8.98 -15.56 17.02
CA GLN A 73 -9.03 -14.31 17.79
C GLN A 73 -7.98 -14.24 18.91
N SER A 74 -7.66 -15.37 19.56
CA SER A 74 -6.61 -15.39 20.59
C SER A 74 -5.21 -15.21 20.01
N GLN A 75 -4.95 -15.72 18.81
CA GLN A 75 -3.72 -15.47 18.07
C GLN A 75 -3.64 -14.01 17.60
N ALA A 76 -4.74 -13.42 17.16
CA ALA A 76 -4.80 -12.01 16.77
C ALA A 76 -4.38 -11.08 17.93
N GLU A 77 -4.90 -11.31 19.14
CA GLU A 77 -4.51 -10.56 20.34
C GLU A 77 -3.02 -10.74 20.70
N LEU A 78 -2.50 -11.97 20.58
CA LEU A 78 -1.07 -12.24 20.78
C LEU A 78 -0.20 -11.53 19.73
N PHE A 79 -0.64 -11.45 18.48
CA PHE A 79 0.11 -10.72 17.45
C PHE A 79 0.04 -9.20 17.64
N LYS A 80 -1.11 -8.66 18.09
CA LYS A 80 -1.25 -7.22 18.41
C LYS A 80 -0.32 -6.81 19.54
N SER A 81 -0.26 -7.59 20.62
CA SER A 81 0.64 -7.30 21.76
C SER A 81 2.12 -7.34 21.38
N ARG A 82 2.54 -8.32 20.55
CA ARG A 82 3.91 -8.38 20.02
C ARG A 82 4.23 -7.24 19.06
N ALA A 83 3.28 -6.88 18.21
CA ALA A 83 3.42 -5.76 17.30
C ALA A 83 3.59 -4.43 18.07
N LEU A 84 2.89 -4.24 19.20
CA LEU A 84 3.08 -3.08 20.07
C LEU A 84 4.52 -3.00 20.60
N ALA A 85 5.04 -4.10 21.14
CA ALA A 85 6.41 -4.17 21.65
C ALA A 85 7.45 -3.88 20.56
N LEU A 86 7.22 -4.39 19.34
CA LEU A 86 8.08 -4.12 18.19
C LEU A 86 8.03 -2.65 17.77
N CYS A 87 6.85 -2.04 17.75
CA CYS A 87 6.70 -0.62 17.44
C CYS A 87 7.37 0.28 18.49
N GLN A 88 7.28 -0.08 19.77
CA GLN A 88 7.99 0.62 20.86
C GLN A 88 9.52 0.48 20.77
N ALA A 89 10.04 -0.66 20.32
CA ALA A 89 11.46 -0.83 20.10
C ALA A 89 11.96 -0.01 18.90
N GLN A 90 11.16 0.09 17.84
CA GLN A 90 11.52 0.87 16.64
C GLN A 90 11.48 2.38 16.87
N SER A 91 10.58 2.88 17.74
CA SER A 91 10.55 4.31 18.08
C SER A 91 11.75 4.73 18.93
N GLN A 92 12.22 3.86 19.83
CA GLN A 92 13.41 4.11 20.65
C GLN A 92 14.71 4.12 19.83
N GLY A 93 14.82 3.29 18.79
CA GLY A 93 15.97 3.30 17.87
C GLY A 93 16.01 4.48 16.89
N LYS A 94 14.96 5.32 16.88
CA LYS A 94 14.78 6.46 15.96
C LYS A 94 14.79 7.82 16.70
N ALA A 95 15.25 7.86 17.96
CA ALA A 95 15.58 9.10 18.63
C ALA A 95 16.86 9.71 18.02
N PRO A 96 16.94 11.03 17.83
CA PRO A 96 18.06 11.66 17.14
C PRO A 96 19.34 11.53 17.98
N GLN A 97 20.43 11.05 17.38
CA GLN A 97 21.77 11.45 17.80
C GLN A 97 22.12 12.76 17.11
#